data_AF-A0AAU3WED8-F1
#
_entry.id   AF-A0AAU3WED8-F1
#
_cell.length_a   1.000
_cell.length_b   1.000
_cell.length_c   1.000
_cell.angle_alpha   90.00
_cell.angle_beta   90.00
_cell.angle_gamma   90.00
#
_symmetry.space_group_name_H-M   'P 1'
#
loop_
_entity.id
_entity.type
_entity.pdbx_description
1 polymer ?
#
loop_
_entity_poly.entity_id
_entity_poly.type
_entity_poly.pdbx_seq_one_letter_code
_entity_poly.pdbx_strand_id
1 'polypeptide(L)'
;MDSAVLAWLLAQLGPATDQSDLQTRYDRLGSARAVALEVLSERRAKLLAEPLQLTVNGVAALDQSNNLTGLERQIASVQEATAPDDPTGGDTLLIAPLEPAHRRYHHWRR
;
A
#
# COMPACT_ATOMS: atom_id res chain seq x y z
N MET A 1 7.41 15.18 2.96
CA MET A 1 7.52 13.73 2.74
C MET A 1 8.46 13.48 1.57
N ASP A 2 9.10 12.32 1.51
CA ASP A 2 9.91 11.93 0.35
C ASP A 2 9.05 11.53 -0.86
N SER A 3 9.62 11.64 -2.06
CA SER A 3 9.01 11.27 -3.33
C SER A 3 8.55 9.81 -3.40
N ALA A 4 9.31 8.86 -2.82
CA ALA A 4 8.92 7.45 -2.77
C ALA A 4 7.66 7.23 -1.91
N VAL A 5 7.57 7.93 -0.77
CA VAL A 5 6.40 7.93 0.11
C VAL A 5 5.19 8.50 -0.62
N LEU A 6 5.34 9.64 -1.31
CA LEU A 6 4.25 10.26 -2.06
C LEU A 6 3.73 9.33 -3.17
N ALA A 7 4.64 8.75 -3.97
CA ALA A 7 4.27 7.85 -5.04
C ALA A 7 3.52 6.62 -4.51
N TRP A 8 3.96 6.06 -3.39
CA TRP A 8 3.28 4.96 -2.71
C TRP A 8 1.88 5.37 -2.23
N LEU A 9 1.74 6.53 -1.59
CA LEU A 9 0.43 7.05 -1.16
C LEU A 9 -0.54 7.24 -2.33
N LEU A 10 -0.07 7.79 -3.46
CA LEU A 10 -0.90 7.98 -4.64
C LEU A 10 -1.28 6.65 -5.31
N ALA A 11 -0.42 5.63 -5.24
CA ALA A 11 -0.75 4.28 -5.72
C ALA A 11 -1.89 3.65 -4.90
N GLN A 12 -1.91 3.87 -3.59
CA GLN A 12 -2.97 3.35 -2.71
C GLN A 12 -4.25 4.20 -2.75
N LEU A 13 -4.13 5.52 -2.81
CA LEU A 13 -5.28 6.43 -2.63
C LEU A 13 -5.86 6.94 -3.94
N GLY A 14 -5.14 6.77 -5.04
CA GLY A 14 -5.45 7.29 -6.36
C GLY A 14 -4.82 8.67 -6.62
N PRO A 15 -4.55 9.00 -7.90
CA PRO A 15 -3.79 10.20 -8.30
C PRO A 15 -4.54 11.52 -8.06
N ALA A 16 -5.85 11.46 -7.84
CA ALA A 16 -6.68 12.63 -7.57
C ALA A 16 -6.64 13.09 -6.10
N THR A 17 -5.90 12.39 -5.23
CA THR A 17 -5.79 12.75 -3.82
C THR A 17 -4.92 13.99 -3.63
N ASP A 18 -5.37 14.94 -2.82
CA ASP A 18 -4.67 16.21 -2.60
C ASP A 18 -3.33 16.00 -1.89
N GLN A 19 -2.24 16.32 -2.58
CA GLN A 19 -0.88 16.19 -2.05
C GLN A 19 -0.61 17.05 -0.81
N SER A 20 -1.24 18.23 -0.70
CA SER A 20 -1.04 19.13 0.44
C SER A 20 -1.70 18.58 1.72
N ASP A 21 -2.88 17.96 1.59
CA ASP A 21 -3.53 17.24 2.67
C ASP A 21 -2.70 16.02 3.09
N LEU A 22 -2.21 15.23 2.12
CA LEU A 22 -1.32 14.10 2.41
C LEU A 22 -0.05 14.53 3.16
N GLN A 23 0.55 15.66 2.78
CA GLN A 23 1.72 16.20 3.47
C GLN A 23 1.39 16.57 4.91
N THR A 24 0.28 17.26 5.14
CA THR A 24 -0.16 17.66 6.48
C THR A 24 -0.42 16.44 7.38
N ARG A 25 -1.09 15.41 6.86
CA ARG A 25 -1.34 14.16 7.60
C ARG A 25 -0.04 13.41 7.86
N TYR A 26 0.86 13.37 6.89
CA TYR A 26 2.16 12.73 7.03
C TYR A 26 2.99 13.38 8.14
N ASP A 27 3.01 14.71 8.20
CA ASP A 27 3.75 15.44 9.23
C ASP A 27 3.18 15.20 10.64
N ARG A 28 1.88 14.92 10.75
CA ARG A 28 1.22 14.56 12.02
C ARG A 28 1.41 13.10 12.42
N LEU A 29 1.27 12.17 11.47
CA LEU A 29 1.24 10.73 11.75
C LEU A 29 2.62 10.06 11.67
N GLY A 30 3.56 10.65 10.93
CA GLY A 30 4.94 10.17 10.80
C GLY A 30 5.11 8.84 10.05
N SER A 31 4.06 8.32 9.40
CA SER A 31 4.13 7.07 8.63
C SER A 31 3.18 7.09 7.44
N ALA A 32 3.67 6.68 6.27
CA ALA A 32 2.87 6.62 5.04
C ALA A 32 1.73 5.62 5.17
N ARG A 33 1.98 4.46 5.80
CA ARG A 33 0.94 3.45 6.08
C ARG A 33 -0.16 4.03 6.96
N ALA A 34 0.19 4.76 8.02
CA ALA A 34 -0.79 5.39 8.89
C ALA A 34 -1.66 6.41 8.13
N VAL A 35 -1.06 7.23 7.28
CA VAL A 35 -1.79 8.19 6.42
C VAL A 35 -2.77 7.46 5.48
N ALA A 36 -2.31 6.42 4.78
CA ALA A 36 -3.17 5.66 3.87
C ALA A 36 -4.37 5.03 4.59
N LEU A 37 -4.14 4.42 5.76
CA LEU A 37 -5.21 3.82 6.56
C LEU A 37 -6.21 4.86 7.07
N GLU A 38 -5.76 6.04 7.47
CA GLU A 38 -6.64 7.12 7.91
C GLU A 38 -7.56 7.58 6.77
N VAL A 39 -7.00 7.88 5.60
CA VAL A 39 -7.77 8.35 4.43
C VAL A 39 -8.76 7.28 3.96
N LEU A 40 -8.35 6.01 3.90
CA LEU A 40 -9.26 4.92 3.51
C LEU A 40 -10.37 4.69 4.54
N SER A 41 -10.06 4.82 5.83
CA SER A 41 -11.05 4.72 6.91
C SER A 41 -12.07 5.84 6.86
N GLU A 42 -11.65 7.07 6.55
CA GLU A 42 -12.55 8.21 6.33
C GLU A 42 -13.46 7.99 5.12
N ARG A 43 -12.92 7.47 4.01
CA ARG A 43 -13.72 7.11 2.83
C ARG A 43 -14.76 6.04 3.15
N ARG A 44 -14.39 5.02 3.93
CA ARG A 44 -15.31 3.99 4.42
C ARG A 44 -16.40 4.60 5.32
N ALA A 45 -16.03 5.44 6.28
CA ALA A 45 -16.99 6.11 7.17
C ALA A 45 -17.98 6.99 6.39
N LYS A 46 -17.49 7.72 5.38
CA LYS A 46 -18.34 8.52 4.49
C LYS A 46 -19.32 7.64 3.71
N LEU A 47 -18.85 6.53 3.16
CA LEU A 47 -19.71 5.61 2.41
C LEU A 47 -20.77 4.95 3.30
N LEU A 48 -20.44 4.63 4.55
CA LEU A 48 -21.39 4.10 5.53
C LEU A 48 -22.44 5.12 5.99
N ALA A 49 -22.13 6.42 5.88
CA ALA A 49 -23.10 7.48 6.17
C ALA A 49 -24.09 7.71 5.02
N GLU A 50 -23.77 7.23 3.81
CA GLU A 50 -24.65 7.28 2.64
C GLU A 50 -25.55 6.02 2.57
N PRO A 51 -26.75 6.12 1.98
CA PRO A 51 -27.58 4.94 1.73
C PRO A 51 -26.86 4.01 0.74
N LEU A 52 -26.54 2.79 1.18
CA LEU A 52 -25.81 1.81 0.36
C LEU A 52 -26.59 1.38 -0.89
N GLN A 53 -27.92 1.47 -0.85
CA GLN A 53 -28.78 1.25 -2.01
C GLN A 53 -29.77 2.40 -2.14
N LEU A 54 -29.81 2.99 -3.34
CA LEU A 54 -30.75 4.05 -3.69
C LEU A 54 -31.45 3.68 -5.00
N THR A 55 -32.76 3.48 -4.92
CA THR A 55 -33.61 3.26 -6.10
C THR A 55 -34.42 4.51 -6.36
N VAL A 56 -34.17 5.18 -7.48
CA VAL A 56 -34.96 6.32 -7.93
C VAL A 56 -36.04 5.80 -8.86
N ASN A 57 -37.30 5.83 -8.42
CA ASN A 57 -38.55 5.47 -9.12
C ASN A 57 -38.40 5.09 -10.62
N GLY A 58 -37.88 3.89 -10.88
CA GLY A 58 -37.80 3.27 -12.21
C GLY A 58 -36.71 3.75 -13.17
N VAL A 59 -35.85 4.71 -12.80
CA VAL A 59 -34.86 5.31 -13.71
C VAL A 59 -33.44 4.85 -13.43
N ALA A 60 -33.09 4.63 -12.15
CA ALA A 60 -31.77 4.15 -11.78
C ALA A 60 -31.79 3.46 -10.41
N ALA A 61 -31.01 2.39 -10.28
CA ALA A 61 -30.62 1.79 -9.01
C ALA A 61 -29.12 1.97 -8.84
N LEU A 62 -28.70 2.55 -7.72
CA LEU A 62 -27.30 2.64 -7.31
C LEU A 62 -27.09 1.67 -6.15
N ASP A 63 -26.10 0.79 -6.27
CA ASP A 63 -25.66 -0.11 -5.20
C ASP A 63 -24.17 0.13 -4.91
N GLN A 64 -23.88 0.55 -3.69
CA GLN A 64 -22.55 0.86 -3.20
C GLN A 64 -21.93 -0.27 -2.36
N SER A 65 -22.63 -1.40 -2.16
CA SER A 65 -22.17 -2.51 -1.31
C SER A 65 -20.85 -3.13 -1.80
N ASN A 66 -20.70 -3.23 -3.12
CA ASN A 66 -19.46 -3.71 -3.74
C ASN A 66 -18.30 -2.73 -3.55
N ASN A 67 -18.57 -1.42 -3.52
CA ASN A 67 -17.57 -0.39 -3.26
C ASN A 67 -17.09 -0.47 -1.82
N LEU A 68 -18.01 -0.65 -0.86
CA LEU A 68 -17.66 -0.86 0.55
C LEU A 68 -16.76 -2.09 0.72
N THR A 69 -17.16 -3.22 0.13
CA THR A 69 -16.37 -4.47 0.16
C THR A 69 -15.00 -4.30 -0.50
N GLY A 70 -14.90 -3.47 -1.54
CA GLY A 70 -13.63 -3.11 -2.18
C GLY A 70 -12.72 -2.29 -1.27
N LEU A 71 -13.26 -1.27 -0.61
CA LEU A 71 -12.53 -0.44 0.36
C LEU A 71 -12.04 -1.24 1.55
N GLU A 72 -12.86 -2.15 2.09
CA GLU A 72 -12.47 -3.02 3.22
C GLU A 72 -11.31 -3.95 2.86
N ARG A 73 -11.35 -4.55 1.66
CA ARG A 73 -10.23 -5.35 1.13
C ARG A 73 -8.98 -4.51 0.93
N GLN A 74 -9.13 -3.29 0.42
CA GLN A 74 -8.02 -2.39 0.23
C GLN A 74 -7.37 -1.99 1.56
N ILE A 75 -8.18 -1.68 2.58
CA ILE A 75 -7.69 -1.39 3.94
C ILE A 75 -6.89 -2.58 4.47
N ALA A 76 -7.41 -3.81 4.37
CA ALA A 76 -6.69 -5.00 4.80
C ALA A 76 -5.36 -5.17 4.05
N SER A 77 -5.35 -4.97 2.73
CA SER A 77 -4.12 -5.02 1.93
C SER A 77 -3.09 -3.97 2.33
N VAL A 78 -3.53 -2.75 2.68
CA VAL A 78 -2.64 -1.66 3.11
C VAL A 78 -2.08 -1.91 4.51
N GLN A 79 -2.83 -2.59 5.40
CA GLN A 79 -2.33 -2.96 6.73
C GLN A 79 -1.13 -3.91 6.66
N GLU A 80 -1.15 -4.84 5.70
CA GLU A 80 -0.10 -5.83 5.45
C GLU A 80 1.04 -5.31 4.56
N ALA A 81 0.82 -4.21 3.83
CA ALA A 81 1.81 -3.67 2.91
C ALA A 81 2.97 -2.97 3.66
N THR A 82 4.19 -3.22 3.20
CA THR A 82 5.38 -2.49 3.65
C THR A 82 5.42 -1.12 2.96
N ALA A 83 5.34 -0.06 3.75
CA ALA A 83 5.54 1.29 3.28
C ALA A 83 7.04 1.60 3.11
N PRO A 84 7.42 2.51 2.20
CA PRO A 84 8.82 2.86 1.96
C PRO A 84 9.52 3.53 3.16
N ASP A 85 8.75 4.04 4.13
CA ASP A 85 9.24 4.66 5.37
C ASP A 85 9.10 3.76 6.60
N ASP A 86 8.66 2.51 6.45
CA ASP A 86 8.56 1.57 7.56
C ASP A 86 9.98 1.07 7.93
N PRO A 87 10.49 1.31 9.15
CA PRO A 87 11.88 1.05 9.51
C PRO A 87 12.25 -0.44 9.56
N THR A 88 11.34 -1.39 9.27
CA THR A 88 11.68 -2.82 9.28
C THR A 88 10.72 -3.67 8.46
N GLY A 89 10.96 -3.73 7.15
CA GLY A 89 10.97 -5.02 6.46
C GLY A 89 12.43 -5.36 6.23
N GLY A 90 13.14 -5.77 7.29
CA GLY A 90 14.56 -6.08 7.22
C GLY A 90 14.80 -7.01 6.04
N ASP A 91 15.43 -6.47 5.01
CA ASP A 91 16.00 -7.22 3.91
C ASP A 91 16.97 -8.19 4.58
N THR A 92 16.49 -9.39 4.90
CA THR A 92 17.36 -10.51 5.19
C THR A 92 17.95 -10.88 3.83
N LEU A 93 18.84 -10.00 3.36
CA LEU A 93 19.85 -10.36 2.40
C LEU A 93 20.62 -11.46 3.11
N LEU A 94 20.23 -12.70 2.85
CA LEU A 94 21.06 -13.86 3.11
C LEU A 94 22.32 -13.61 2.28
N ILE A 95 23.31 -12.95 2.89
CA ILE A 95 24.66 -12.86 2.35
C ILE A 95 25.19 -14.29 2.42
N ALA A 96 24.86 -15.09 1.41
CA ALA A 96 25.47 -16.39 1.22
C ALA A 96 26.97 -16.12 1.03
N PRO A 97 27.86 -16.70 1.86
CA PRO A 97 29.28 -16.59 1.63
C PRO A 97 29.58 -17.18 0.24
N LEU A 98 30.27 -16.43 -0.61
CA LEU A 98 30.79 -16.98 -1.88
C LEU A 98 31.85 -18.03 -1.53
N GLU A 99 31.48 -19.31 -1.68
CA GLU A 99 32.42 -20.43 -1.61
C GLU A 99 33.48 -20.27 -2.72
N PRO A 100 34.79 -20.24 -2.37
CA PRO A 100 35.85 -20.16 -3.36
C PRO A 100 35.87 -21.44 -4.22
N ALA A 101 35.72 -21.28 -5.53
CA ALA A 101 35.79 -22.39 -6.48
C ALA A 101 37.20 -23.01 -6.49
N HIS A 102 37.39 -24.14 -5.80
CA HIS A 102 38.61 -24.92 -5.86
C HIS A 102 38.79 -25.55 -7.25
N ARG A 103 39.59 -24.89 -8.10
CA ARG A 103 40.01 -25.40 -9.41
C ARG A 103 40.95 -26.59 -9.22
N ARG A 104 40.44 -27.82 -9.31
CA ARG A 104 41.26 -29.03 -9.38
C ARG A 104 42.01 -29.08 -10.71
N TYR A 105 43.30 -28.77 -10.67
CA TYR A 105 44.22 -29.04 -11.78
C TYR A 105 44.43 -30.57 -11.89
N HIS A 106 43.79 -31.19 -12.88
CA HIS A 106 44.14 -32.53 -13.32
C HIS A 106 45.42 -32.46 -14.17
N HIS A 107 46.54 -32.88 -13.58
CA HIS A 107 47.77 -33.11 -14.32
C HIS A 107 47.63 -34.44 -15.08
N TRP A 108 47.44 -34.35 -16.39
CA TRP A 108 47.60 -35.52 -17.27
C TRP A 108 49.10 -35.76 -17.47
N ARG A 109 49.61 -36.90 -17.01
CA ARG A 109 50.92 -37.43 -17.41
C ARG A 109 50.73 -38.43 -18.55
N ARG A 110 51.63 -38.29 -19.54
CA ARG A 110 51.80 -39.09 -20.77
C ARG A 110 51.80 -40.60 -20.55
#